data_AF-A0AAJ1BRS9-F1
#
_entry.id   AF-A0AAJ1BRS9-F1
#
_cell.length_a   1.000
_cell.length_b   1.000
_cell.length_c   1.000
_cell.angle_alpha   90.00
_cell.angle_beta   90.00
_cell.angle_gamma   90.00
#
_symmetry.space_group_name_H-M   'P 1'
#
loop_
_entity.id
_entity.type
_entity.pdbx_description
1 polymer ?
#
loop_
_entity_poly.entity_id
_entity_poly.type
_entity_poly.pdbx_seq_one_letter_code
_entity_poly.pdbx_strand_id
1 'polypeptide(L)'
;ELWEQALGAMQEAATVAEASGVDLGDLVLDDYLRQVAGATAENRCSMLQDVMAGRSTEIDALCGAVVSQGESVGVPTPRNAMLHALVKGIEISPHFD
;
A
#
# COMPACT_ATOMS: atom_id res chain seq x y z
N GLU A 1 -3.17 -13.53 8.26
CA GLU A 1 -3.61 -12.68 9.40
C GLU A 1 -2.81 -11.35 9.44
N LEU A 2 -3.19 -10.29 8.72
CA LEU A 2 -2.40 -9.04 8.47
C LEU A 2 -1.07 -9.18 7.72
N TRP A 3 -0.12 -10.02 8.15
CA TRP A 3 1.17 -10.18 7.46
C TRP A 3 1.00 -10.57 5.99
N GLU A 4 0.16 -11.59 5.75
CA GLU A 4 -0.20 -12.04 4.41
C GLU A 4 -0.90 -10.96 3.56
N GLN A 5 -1.62 -10.03 4.20
CA GLN A 5 -2.27 -8.94 3.49
C GLN A 5 -1.24 -7.90 3.05
N ALA A 6 -0.31 -7.55 3.94
CA ALA A 6 0.80 -6.65 3.61
C ALA A 6 1.70 -7.22 2.52
N LEU A 7 2.12 -8.49 2.68
CA LEU A 7 2.94 -9.17 1.69
C LEU A 7 2.20 -9.34 0.36
N GLY A 8 0.90 -9.67 0.39
CA GLY A 8 0.09 -9.77 -0.81
C GLY A 8 -0.06 -8.43 -1.54
N ALA A 9 -0.22 -7.32 -0.83
CA ALA A 9 -0.28 -5.99 -1.44
C ALA A 9 1.07 -5.58 -2.04
N MET A 10 2.20 -5.93 -1.39
CA MET A 10 3.54 -5.74 -1.95
C MET A 10 3.77 -6.59 -3.19
N GLN A 11 3.28 -7.84 -3.20
CA GLN A 11 3.40 -8.73 -4.35
C GLN A 11 2.64 -8.18 -5.56
N GLU A 12 1.44 -7.65 -5.36
CA GLU A 12 0.70 -6.96 -6.43
C GLU A 12 1.51 -5.79 -7.01
N ALA A 13 2.06 -4.94 -6.15
CA ALA A 13 2.88 -3.80 -6.59
C ALA A 13 4.14 -4.26 -7.34
N ALA A 14 4.80 -5.33 -6.88
CA ALA A 14 5.96 -5.91 -7.55
C ALA A 14 5.60 -6.44 -8.94
N THR A 15 4.51 -7.21 -9.07
CA THR A 15 4.03 -7.72 -10.36
C THR A 15 3.68 -6.58 -11.33
N VAL A 16 3.08 -5.50 -10.84
CA VAL A 16 2.80 -4.30 -11.64
C VAL A 16 4.10 -3.63 -12.11
N ALA A 17 5.09 -3.51 -11.23
CA ALA A 17 6.38 -2.91 -11.56
C ALA A 17 7.11 -3.72 -12.64
N GLU A 18 7.19 -5.05 -12.49
CA GLU A 18 7.81 -5.95 -13.47
C GLU A 18 7.08 -5.90 -14.82
N ALA A 19 5.74 -5.93 -14.82
CA ALA A 19 4.93 -5.79 -16.03
C ALA A 19 5.11 -4.41 -16.70
N SER A 20 5.53 -3.41 -15.94
CA SER A 20 5.87 -2.06 -16.44
C SER A 20 7.33 -1.94 -16.88
N GLY A 21 8.11 -3.04 -16.84
CA GLY A 21 9.51 -3.08 -17.26
C GLY A 21 10.51 -2.61 -16.19
N VAL A 22 10.09 -2.51 -14.93
CA VAL A 22 10.98 -2.18 -13.81
C VAL A 22 11.64 -3.46 -13.30
N ASP A 23 12.97 -3.47 -13.27
CA ASP A 23 13.75 -4.55 -12.68
C ASP A 23 13.87 -4.35 -11.17
N LEU A 24 13.36 -5.31 -10.39
CA LEU A 24 13.43 -5.32 -8.93
C LEU A 24 14.64 -6.10 -8.39
N GLY A 25 15.43 -6.73 -9.27
CA GLY A 25 16.59 -7.53 -8.92
C GLY A 25 16.26 -8.72 -7.99
N ASP A 26 17.19 -9.06 -7.11
CA ASP A 26 17.05 -10.19 -6.16
C ASP A 26 16.22 -9.81 -4.91
N LEU A 27 15.26 -8.88 -5.03
CA LEU A 27 14.46 -8.42 -3.91
C LEU A 27 13.58 -9.55 -3.36
N VAL A 28 13.85 -9.96 -2.12
CA VAL A 28 12.99 -10.89 -1.37
C VAL A 28 11.97 -10.08 -0.56
N LEU A 29 10.72 -10.06 -1.04
CA LEU A 29 9.67 -9.21 -0.46
C LEU A 29 9.40 -9.49 1.02
N ASP A 30 9.42 -10.75 1.46
CA ASP A 30 9.19 -11.10 2.87
C ASP A 30 10.30 -10.58 3.78
N ASP A 31 11.57 -10.74 3.37
CA ASP A 31 12.72 -10.25 4.13
C ASP A 31 12.73 -8.72 4.18
N TYR A 32 12.41 -8.06 3.06
CA TYR A 32 12.31 -6.61 3.01
C TYR A 32 11.20 -6.09 3.93
N LEU A 33 10.02 -6.73 3.91
CA LEU A 33 8.92 -6.36 4.80
C LEU A 33 9.29 -6.56 6.29
N ARG A 34 10.00 -7.65 6.63
CA ARG A 34 10.52 -7.88 8.00
C ARG A 34 11.50 -6.80 8.42
N GLN A 35 12.42 -6.43 7.54
CA GLN A 35 13.39 -5.40 7.82
C GLN A 35 12.71 -4.06 8.08
N VAL A 36 11.78 -3.64 7.21
CA VAL A 36 11.05 -2.38 7.37
C VAL A 36 10.23 -2.41 8.66
N ALA A 37 9.42 -3.45 8.87
CA ALA A 37 8.58 -3.57 10.07
C ALA A 37 9.39 -3.55 11.36
N GLY A 38 10.56 -4.20 11.39
CA GLY A 38 11.47 -4.17 12.53
C GLY A 38 12.13 -2.81 12.74
N ALA A 39 12.63 -2.20 11.66
CA ALA A 39 13.28 -0.88 11.72
C ALA A 39 12.33 0.25 12.12
N THR A 40 11.03 0.09 11.86
CA THR A 40 10.01 1.09 12.15
C THR A 40 9.01 0.62 13.21
N ALA A 41 9.38 -0.33 14.07
CA ALA A 41 8.45 -0.94 15.03
C ALA A 41 7.82 0.06 16.01
N GLU A 42 8.57 1.10 16.41
CA GLU A 42 8.09 2.16 17.30
C GLU A 42 7.51 3.36 16.52
N ASN A 43 7.59 3.34 15.19
CA ASN A 43 7.16 4.47 14.39
C ASN A 43 5.65 4.50 14.25
N ARG A 44 5.13 5.71 14.21
CA ARG A 44 3.77 5.98 13.77
C ARG A 44 3.80 6.47 12.32
N CYS A 45 3.27 5.68 11.38
CA CYS A 45 3.32 6.07 9.97
C CYS A 45 2.58 7.40 9.70
N SER A 46 3.05 8.18 8.74
CA SER A 46 2.52 9.51 8.40
C SER A 46 1.02 9.45 8.07
N MET A 47 0.61 8.48 7.26
CA MET A 47 -0.80 8.29 6.88
C MET A 47 -1.73 8.12 8.09
N LEU A 48 -1.32 7.36 9.12
CA LEU A 48 -2.09 7.24 10.35
C LEU A 48 -2.19 8.58 11.08
N GLN A 49 -1.12 9.38 11.08
CA GLN A 49 -1.14 10.71 11.69
C GLN A 49 -2.05 11.69 10.93
N ASP A 50 -2.13 11.58 9.60
CA ASP A 50 -3.05 12.36 8.78
C ASP A 50 -4.50 12.00 9.06
N VAL A 51 -4.82 10.70 9.10
CA VAL A 51 -6.15 10.19 9.50
C VAL A 51 -6.55 10.74 10.87
N MET A 52 -5.67 10.62 11.86
CA MET A 52 -5.92 11.11 13.23
C MET A 52 -6.11 12.62 13.32
N ALA A 53 -5.56 13.37 12.37
CA ALA A 53 -5.66 14.82 12.32
C ALA A 53 -6.74 15.32 11.34
N GLY A 54 -7.53 14.42 10.74
CA GLY A 54 -8.56 14.75 9.75
C GLY A 54 -7.99 15.38 8.47
N ARG A 55 -6.74 15.07 8.10
CA ARG A 55 -6.11 15.55 6.88
C ARG A 55 -6.24 14.53 5.75
N SER A 56 -6.16 15.02 4.52
CA SER A 56 -5.95 14.15 3.36
C SER A 56 -4.65 13.36 3.50
N THR A 57 -4.70 12.09 3.11
CA THR A 57 -3.57 11.17 3.12
C THR A 57 -2.92 11.03 1.74
N GLU A 58 -1.80 10.33 1.68
CA GLU A 58 -1.10 9.97 0.43
C GLU A 58 -1.67 8.70 -0.24
N ILE A 59 -2.85 8.19 0.18
CA ILE A 59 -3.37 6.89 -0.31
C ILE A 59 -3.54 6.83 -1.84
N ASP A 60 -3.92 7.94 -2.45
CA ASP A 60 -4.08 8.06 -3.91
C ASP A 60 -2.73 7.89 -4.64
N ALA A 61 -1.65 8.42 -4.06
CA ALA A 61 -0.29 8.31 -4.62
C ALA A 61 0.38 6.96 -4.31
N LEU A 62 -0.10 6.22 -3.31
CA LEU A 62 0.42 4.90 -2.94
C LEU A 62 -0.40 3.78 -3.58
N CYS A 63 -1.44 3.28 -2.89
CA CYS A 63 -2.25 2.18 -3.41
C CYS A 63 -3.03 2.58 -4.67
N GLY A 64 -3.49 3.84 -4.76
CA GLY A 64 -4.18 4.34 -5.96
C GLY A 64 -3.30 4.32 -7.21
N ALA A 65 -2.02 4.66 -7.07
CA ALA A 65 -1.05 4.60 -8.16
C ALA A 65 -0.78 3.16 -8.62
N VAL A 66 -0.66 2.21 -7.69
CA VAL A 66 -0.49 0.79 -8.01
C VAL A 66 -1.71 0.25 -8.76
N VAL A 67 -2.93 0.63 -8.35
CA VAL A 67 -4.17 0.25 -9.04
C VAL A 67 -4.19 0.79 -10.46
N SER A 68 -3.98 2.10 -10.62
CA SER A 68 -3.98 2.75 -11.93
C SER A 68 -2.92 2.18 -12.88
N GLN A 69 -1.71 1.93 -12.38
CA GLN A 69 -0.66 1.33 -13.18
C GLN A 69 -1.00 -0.13 -13.52
N GLY A 70 -1.52 -0.91 -12.56
CA GLY A 70 -1.96 -2.29 -12.79
C GLY A 70 -3.02 -2.40 -13.88
N GLU A 71 -4.01 -1.50 -13.89
CA GLU A 71 -5.00 -1.42 -14.97
C GLU A 71 -4.35 -1.16 -16.34
N SER A 72 -3.36 -0.27 -16.40
CA SER A 72 -2.66 0.06 -17.66
C SER A 72 -1.86 -1.10 -18.25
N VAL A 73 -1.35 -2.00 -17.41
CA VAL A 73 -0.55 -3.17 -17.82
C VAL A 73 -1.31 -4.50 -17.74
N GLY A 74 -2.61 -4.47 -17.39
CA GLY A 74 -3.46 -5.66 -17.32
C GLY A 74 -3.18 -6.58 -16.12
N VAL A 75 -2.61 -6.06 -15.04
CA VAL A 75 -2.31 -6.79 -13.80
C VAL A 75 -3.36 -6.47 -12.73
N PRO A 76 -4.11 -7.47 -12.21
CA PRO A 76 -5.06 -7.26 -11.13
C PRO A 76 -4.38 -6.90 -9.79
N THR A 77 -4.94 -5.91 -9.09
CA THR A 77 -4.41 -5.39 -7.82
C THR A 77 -5.49 -5.33 -6.71
N PRO A 78 -6.21 -6.44 -6.41
CA PRO A 78 -7.37 -6.42 -5.53
C PRO A 78 -7.08 -5.96 -4.09
N ARG A 79 -5.89 -6.24 -3.54
CA ARG A 79 -5.52 -5.80 -2.19
C ARG A 79 -5.23 -4.31 -2.15
N ASN A 80 -4.49 -3.79 -3.13
CA ASN A 80 -4.27 -2.35 -3.22
C ASN A 80 -5.58 -1.59 -3.45
N ALA A 81 -6.48 -2.11 -4.30
CA ALA A 81 -7.81 -1.52 -4.49
C ALA A 81 -8.64 -1.52 -3.20
N MET A 82 -8.62 -2.63 -2.45
CA MET A 82 -9.31 -2.71 -1.15
C MET A 82 -8.73 -1.71 -0.14
N LEU A 83 -7.41 -1.65 0.02
CA LEU A 83 -6.75 -0.74 0.96
C LEU A 83 -7.01 0.73 0.60
N HIS A 84 -6.95 1.06 -0.70
CA HIS A 84 -7.28 2.37 -1.23
C HIS A 84 -8.71 2.76 -0.86
N ALA A 85 -9.69 1.91 -1.18
CA ALA A 85 -11.10 2.17 -0.89
C ALA A 85 -11.38 2.34 0.61
N LEU A 86 -10.76 1.51 1.46
CA LEU A 86 -10.91 1.60 2.90
C LEU A 86 -10.41 2.95 3.43
N VAL A 87 -9.19 3.36 3.09
CA VAL A 87 -8.62 4.62 3.58
C VAL A 87 -9.36 5.84 3.00
N LYS A 88 -9.79 5.80 1.73
CA LYS A 88 -10.68 6.86 1.19
C LYS A 88 -11.99 6.95 1.97
N GLY A 89 -12.57 5.81 2.34
CA GLY A 89 -13.77 5.76 3.19
C GLY A 89 -13.54 6.37 4.58
N ILE A 90 -12.34 6.19 5.12
CA ILE A 90 -11.91 6.80 6.38
C ILE A 90 -11.84 8.33 6.26
N GLU A 91 -11.19 8.85 5.23
CA GLU A 91 -11.02 10.29 4.99
C GLU A 91 -12.33 11.07 4.89
N ILE A 92 -13.37 10.44 4.33
CA ILE A 92 -14.68 11.07 4.12
C ILE A 92 -15.66 10.86 5.28
N SER A 93 -15.29 10.04 6.27
CA SER A 93 -16.16 9.75 7.41
C SER A 93 -16.14 10.92 8.41
N PRO A 94 -17.29 11.51 8.76
CA PRO A 94 -17.36 12.67 9.65
C PRO A 94 -17.08 12.34 11.14
N HIS A 95 -16.92 11.07 11.49
CA HIS A 95 -16.74 10.60 12.87
C HIS A 95 -15.64 9.53 12.93
N PHE A 96 -14.38 9.96 12.89
CA PHE A 96 -13.21 9.13 13.19
C PHE A 96 -12.84 9.25 14.68
N ASP A 97 -13.82 9.06 15.56
CA ASP A 97 -13.64 9.01 17.02
C ASP A 97 -13.71 7.56 17.52
#